data_AF-A0A6N9J7L1-F1
#
_entry.id   AF-A0A6N9J7L1-F1
#
_cell.length_a   1.000
_cell.length_b   1.000
_cell.length_c   1.000
_cell.angle_alpha   90.00
_cell.angle_beta   90.00
_cell.angle_gamma   90.00
#
_symmetry.space_group_name_H-M   'P 1'
#
loop_
_entity.id
_entity.type
_entity.pdbx_description
1 polymer ?
#
loop_
_entity_poly.entity_id
_entity_poly.type
_entity_poly.pdbx_seq_one_letter_code
_entity_poly.pdbx_strand_id
1 'polypeptide(L)' 'MKDKNNIEMEDISSFQLERSRNHNNWEEISYQEVEEQILEGLSEDKIKCFLRVVRSGSPFKLNDYFYRIKC' A
#
# COMPACT_ATOMS: atom_id res chain seq x y z
N MET A 1 7.97 -0.98 -11.87
CA MET A 1 8.21 -2.23 -11.10
C MET A 1 7.37 -3.34 -11.73
N LYS A 2 7.90 -4.57 -11.92
CA LYS A 2 7.15 -5.67 -12.55
C LYS A 2 6.77 -6.75 -11.54
N ASP A 3 5.60 -7.37 -11.73
CA ASP A 3 5.17 -8.49 -10.89
C ASP A 3 5.86 -9.81 -11.29
N LYS A 4 5.51 -10.90 -10.60
CA LYS A 4 6.05 -12.25 -10.87
C LYS A 4 5.68 -12.81 -12.25
N ASN A 5 4.72 -12.21 -12.94
CA ASN A 5 4.27 -12.57 -14.28
C ASN A 5 4.83 -11.62 -15.34
N ASN A 6 5.82 -10.77 -14.98
CA ASN A 6 6.44 -9.77 -15.85
C ASN A 6 5.46 -8.67 -16.33
N ILE A 7 4.34 -8.48 -15.64
CA ILE A 7 3.37 -7.41 -15.90
C ILE A 7 3.83 -6.14 -15.21
N GLU A 8 3.77 -5.02 -15.91
CA GLU A 8 4.07 -3.70 -15.36
C GLU A 8 3.02 -3.31 -14.31
N MET A 9 3.46 -3.04 -13.08
CA MET A 9 2.56 -2.56 -12.04
C MET A 9 2.27 -1.10 -12.27
N GLU A 10 0.97 -0.79 -12.35
CA GLU A 10 0.45 0.57 -12.39
C GLU A 10 0.94 1.35 -11.18
N ASP A 11 1.35 2.59 -11.43
CA ASP A 11 1.83 3.48 -10.39
C ASP A 11 0.66 3.94 -9.51
N ILE A 12 0.78 3.71 -8.20
CA ILE A 12 -0.23 4.14 -7.24
C ILE A 12 0.15 5.42 -6.49
N SER A 13 1.30 6.03 -6.82
CA SER A 13 1.80 7.25 -6.16
C SER A 13 0.85 8.44 -6.28
N SER A 14 0.00 8.43 -7.31
CA SER A 14 -1.00 9.47 -7.58
C SER A 14 -2.28 9.35 -6.75
N PHE A 15 -2.50 8.21 -6.08
CA PHE A 15 -3.68 8.01 -5.24
C PHE A 15 -3.44 8.45 -3.80
N GLN A 16 -4.45 9.04 -3.18
CA GLN A 16 -4.45 9.19 -1.73
C GLN A 16 -4.59 7.83 -1.06
N LEU A 17 -3.78 7.60 -0.01
CA LEU A 17 -3.89 6.42 0.83
C LEU A 17 -4.55 6.79 2.15
N GLU A 18 -5.11 5.77 2.78
CA GLU A 18 -5.58 5.87 4.15
C GLU A 18 -5.18 4.63 4.94
N ARG A 19 -5.04 4.82 6.24
CA ARG A 19 -4.70 3.76 7.19
C ARG A 19 -5.69 3.64 8.32
N SER A 20 -5.84 2.43 8.87
CA SER A 20 -6.71 2.17 10.01
C SER A 20 -6.11 1.10 10.92
N ARG A 21 -6.34 1.19 12.23
CA ARG A 21 -5.99 0.11 13.18
C ARG A 21 -7.10 -0.94 13.32
N ASN A 22 -8.34 -0.59 12.99
CA ASN A 22 -9.54 -1.37 13.36
C ASN A 22 -10.60 -1.46 12.26
N HIS A 23 -10.29 -1.02 11.02
CA HIS A 23 -11.21 -0.91 9.89
C HIS A 23 -12.39 0.06 10.04
N ASN A 24 -12.57 0.68 11.21
CA ASN A 24 -13.70 1.59 11.47
C ASN A 24 -13.30 3.06 11.28
N ASN A 25 -12.09 3.42 11.68
CA ASN A 25 -11.57 4.79 11.58
C ASN A 25 -10.39 4.82 10.62
N TRP A 26 -10.52 5.55 9.52
CA TRP A 26 -9.49 5.70 8.50
C TRP A 26 -8.89 7.11 8.58
N GLU A 27 -7.57 7.16 8.61
CA GLU A 27 -6.77 8.39 8.63
C GLU A 27 -6.04 8.51 7.30
N GLU A 28 -6.04 9.70 6.70
CA GLU A 28 -5.28 9.97 5.48
C GLU A 28 -3.77 9.82 5.75
N ILE A 29 -3.06 9.29 4.76
CA ILE A 29 -1.60 9.20 4.75
C ILE A 29 -1.11 9.40 3.31
N SER A 30 -0.03 10.13 3.13
CA SER A 30 0.55 10.30 1.79
C SER A 30 1.27 9.02 1.34
N TYR A 31 1.33 8.79 0.01
CA TYR A 31 2.13 7.70 -0.53
C TYR A 31 3.60 7.83 -0.13
N GLN A 32 4.15 9.06 -0.13
CA GLN A 32 5.53 9.32 0.28
C GLN A 32 5.80 8.88 1.73
N GLU A 33 4.91 9.19 2.67
CA GLU A 33 5.06 8.72 4.06
C GLU A 33 5.00 7.19 4.15
N VAL A 34 4.16 6.54 3.35
CA VAL A 34 4.11 5.07 3.30
C VAL A 34 5.41 4.50 2.72
N GLU A 35 5.93 5.11 1.66
CA GLU A 35 7.17 4.68 1.01
C GLU A 35 8.37 4.77 1.97
N GLU A 36 8.58 5.94 2.57
CA GLU A 36 9.71 6.21 3.47
C GLU A 36 9.59 5.45 4.80
N GLN A 37 8.43 5.47 5.46
CA GLN A 37 8.30 4.94 6.82
C GLN A 37 7.98 3.44 6.87
N ILE A 38 7.40 2.89 5.79
CA ILE A 38 6.82 1.55 5.83
C ILE A 38 7.45 0.65 4.76
N LEU A 39 7.61 1.12 3.53
CA LEU A 39 8.10 0.26 2.43
C LEU A 39 9.62 0.10 2.42
N GLU A 40 10.38 1.12 2.85
CA GLU A 40 11.86 1.11 2.84
C GLU A 40 12.47 -0.10 3.60
N GLY A 41 11.79 -0.60 4.63
CA GLY A 41 12.23 -1.76 5.42
C GLY A 41 11.69 -3.13 4.97
N LEU A 42 10.90 -3.20 3.89
CA LEU A 42 10.26 -4.43 3.44
C LEU A 42 11.05 -5.14 2.33
N SER A 43 10.93 -6.46 2.27
CA SER A 43 11.43 -7.21 1.12
C SER A 43 10.65 -6.84 -0.15
N GLU A 44 11.32 -6.91 -1.30
CA GLU A 44 10.71 -6.58 -2.60
C GLU A 44 9.42 -7.37 -2.84
N ASP A 45 9.36 -8.64 -2.46
CA ASP A 45 8.15 -9.48 -2.58
C ASP A 45 6.99 -8.96 -1.72
N LYS A 46 7.29 -8.46 -0.51
CA LYS A 46 6.27 -7.83 0.34
C LYS A 46 5.76 -6.52 -0.26
N ILE A 47 6.67 -5.71 -0.80
CA ILE A 47 6.31 -4.46 -1.49
C ILE A 47 5.41 -4.77 -2.69
N LYS A 48 5.77 -5.76 -3.53
CA LYS A 48 4.93 -6.23 -4.65
C LYS A 48 3.54 -6.65 -4.17
N CYS A 49 3.47 -7.40 -3.07
CA CYS A 49 2.20 -7.87 -2.53
C CYS A 49 1.33 -6.70 -2.03
N PHE A 50 1.94 -5.75 -1.29
CA PHE A 50 1.30 -4.54 -0.80
C PHE A 50 0.69 -3.74 -1.96
N LEU A 51 1.51 -3.35 -2.94
CA LEU A 51 1.08 -2.55 -4.08
C LEU A 51 -0.05 -3.22 -4.84
N ARG A 52 0.04 -4.54 -5.05
CA ARG A 52 -1.00 -5.31 -5.76
C ARG A 52 -2.35 -5.28 -5.04
N VAL A 53 -2.36 -5.43 -3.71
CA VAL A 53 -3.60 -5.48 -2.92
C VAL A 53 -4.18 -4.09 -2.74
N VAL A 54 -3.35 -3.11 -2.40
CA VAL A 54 -3.80 -1.71 -2.21
C VAL A 54 -4.36 -1.13 -3.51
N ARG A 55 -3.74 -1.43 -4.66
CA ARG A 55 -4.26 -1.05 -5.98
C ARG A 55 -5.67 -1.57 -6.25
N SER A 56 -6.04 -2.75 -5.74
CA SER A 56 -7.40 -3.28 -5.93
C SER A 56 -8.43 -2.61 -5.01
N GLY A 57 -8.05 -1.56 -4.26
CA GLY A 57 -8.88 -0.93 -3.22
C GLY A 57 -9.00 -1.77 -1.94
N SER A 58 -8.35 -2.93 -1.89
CA SER A 58 -8.43 -3.83 -0.75
C SER A 58 -7.47 -3.40 0.35
N PRO A 59 -7.86 -3.48 1.63
CA PRO A 59 -6.97 -3.17 2.73
C PRO A 59 -5.87 -4.23 2.88
N PHE A 60 -4.63 -3.77 3.04
CA PHE A 60 -3.47 -4.61 3.30
C PHE A 60 -2.89 -4.32 4.69
N LYS A 61 -2.68 -5.35 5.50
CA LYS A 61 -2.14 -5.20 6.86
C LYS A 61 -0.61 -5.12 6.85
N LEU A 62 -0.05 -4.05 7.40
CA LEU A 62 1.36 -3.91 7.73
C LEU A 62 1.50 -3.43 9.17
N ASN A 63 2.24 -4.18 9.99
CA ASN A 63 2.39 -3.94 11.41
C ASN A 63 1.01 -3.79 12.10
N ASP A 64 0.78 -2.67 12.77
CA ASP A 64 -0.45 -2.37 13.52
C ASP A 64 -1.56 -1.70 12.68
N TYR A 65 -1.32 -1.49 11.39
CA TYR A 65 -2.21 -0.74 10.51
C TYR A 65 -2.62 -1.54 9.27
N PHE A 66 -3.82 -1.26 8.79
CA PHE A 66 -4.31 -1.60 7.47
C PHE A 66 -4.18 -0.38 6.56
N TYR A 67 -3.85 -0.59 5.30
CA TYR A 67 -3.66 0.46 4.31
C TYR A 67 -4.50 0.17 3.07
N ARG A 68 -5.14 1.18 2.49
CA ARG A 68 -5.82 1.09 1.19
C ARG A 68 -5.79 2.42 0.46
N ILE A 69 -6.13 2.38 -0.83
CA ILE A 69 -6.48 3.60 -1.57
C ILE A 69 -7.76 4.18 -0.98
N LYS A 70 -7.77 5.49 -0.78
CA LYS A 70 -8.98 6.25 -0.42
C LYS A 70 -9.89 6.30 -1.65
N CYS A 71 -11.04 5.65 -1.57
CA CYS A 71 -12.08 5.65 -2.61
C CYS A 71 -13.04 6.82 -2.45
#